data_AF-A0AA40F2U0-F1
#
_entry.id   AF-A0AA40F2U0-F1
#
_cell.length_a   1.000
_cell.length_b   1.000
_cell.length_c   1.000
_cell.angle_alpha   90.00
_cell.angle_beta   90.00
_cell.angle_gamma   90.00
#
_symmetry.space_group_name_H-M   'P 1'
#
loop_
_entity.id
_entity.type
_entity.pdbx_description
1 polymer ?
#
loop_
_entity_poly.entity_id
_entity_poly.type
_entity_poly.pdbx_seq_one_letter_code
_entity_poly.pdbx_strand_id
1 'polypeptide(L)'
;MFLTSPPTDLTGITAGVPWNTFSAEPTSPIMVSFESVIETLRRAGAKVVDSTDFPEADGSKKLNHQVRGIVRSSEFKRDTIRYLRALDTNPNNIQSAEDIIEFTKTSPADKYRDRDIGKFLWTQAEDVDVDSDKYRDMVKQEQL
;
A
#
# COMPACT_ATOMS: atom_id res chain seq x y z
N MET A 1 -37.99 16.07 -4.90
CA MET A 1 -37.07 17.13 -4.45
C MET A 1 -35.67 16.55 -4.55
N PHE A 2 -34.96 16.82 -5.66
CA PHE A 2 -33.58 16.38 -5.81
C PHE A 2 -32.70 17.38 -5.07
N LEU A 3 -31.99 16.93 -4.04
CA LEU A 3 -30.96 17.73 -3.40
C LEU A 3 -29.85 17.93 -4.44
N THR A 4 -29.81 19.09 -5.06
CA THR A 4 -28.66 19.51 -5.87
C THR A 4 -27.48 19.64 -4.90
N SER A 5 -26.47 18.77 -5.04
CA SER A 5 -25.19 18.99 -4.37
C SER A 5 -24.74 20.44 -4.58
N PRO A 6 -24.19 21.12 -3.56
CA PRO A 6 -23.66 22.46 -3.76
C PRO A 6 -22.69 22.47 -4.94
N PRO A 7 -22.66 23.53 -5.77
CA PRO A 7 -21.69 23.63 -6.84
C PRO A 7 -20.30 23.52 -6.22
N THR A 8 -19.55 22.47 -6.59
CA THR A 8 -18.19 22.27 -6.12
C THR A 8 -17.32 23.36 -6.73
N ASP A 9 -16.98 24.37 -5.94
CA ASP A 9 -16.01 25.42 -6.27
C ASP A 9 -14.64 25.03 -5.67
N LEU A 10 -13.66 24.87 -6.55
CA LEU A 10 -12.27 24.52 -6.23
C LEU A 10 -11.31 25.68 -6.49
N THR A 11 -11.83 26.91 -6.63
CA THR A 11 -11.01 28.10 -6.78
C THR A 11 -9.99 28.20 -5.63
N GLY A 12 -8.71 28.38 -5.97
CA GLY A 12 -7.60 28.43 -5.02
C GLY A 12 -6.97 27.07 -4.70
N ILE A 13 -7.56 25.95 -5.14
CA ILE A 13 -6.94 24.63 -5.04
C ILE A 13 -5.96 24.41 -6.19
N THR A 14 -4.78 23.89 -5.87
CA THR A 14 -3.77 23.47 -6.86
C THR A 14 -3.50 21.97 -6.69
N ALA A 15 -3.56 21.23 -7.79
CA ALA A 15 -3.29 19.79 -7.82
C ALA A 15 -2.21 19.48 -8.87
N GLY A 16 -1.20 18.69 -8.49
CA GLY A 16 -0.20 18.16 -9.41
C GLY A 16 -0.60 16.78 -9.93
N VAL A 17 -0.34 16.50 -11.21
CA VAL A 17 -0.48 15.17 -11.79
C VAL A 17 0.92 14.62 -12.11
N PRO A 18 1.43 13.62 -11.36
CA PRO A 18 2.73 13.01 -11.62
C PRO A 18 2.62 11.96 -12.73
N TRP A 19 2.60 12.40 -13.99
CA TRP A 19 2.36 11.56 -15.16
C TRP A 19 3.36 10.40 -15.30
N ASN A 20 4.60 10.61 -14.85
CA ASN A 20 5.62 9.58 -14.83
C ASN A 20 5.36 8.42 -13.84
N THR A 21 4.30 8.45 -13.03
CA THR A 21 3.94 7.35 -12.11
C THR A 21 2.98 6.34 -12.72
N PHE A 22 2.22 6.72 -13.74
CA PHE A 22 1.29 5.81 -14.39
C PHE A 22 2.05 4.77 -15.22
N SER A 23 1.51 3.56 -15.26
CA SER A 23 2.02 2.43 -16.06
C SER A 23 0.99 1.93 -17.07
N ALA A 24 -0.18 2.56 -17.11
CA ALA A 24 -1.25 2.22 -18.05
C ALA A 24 -1.00 2.90 -19.39
N GLU A 25 -1.36 2.22 -20.48
CA GLU A 25 -1.33 2.80 -21.81
C GLU A 25 -2.22 4.06 -21.86
N PRO A 26 -1.80 5.14 -22.54
CA PRO A 26 -2.56 6.40 -22.60
C PRO A 26 -4.00 6.22 -23.10
N THR A 27 -4.23 5.25 -23.98
CA THR A 27 -5.55 4.97 -24.56
C THR A 27 -6.38 3.96 -23.74
N SER A 28 -5.87 3.49 -22.60
CA SER A 28 -6.63 2.59 -21.75
C SER A 28 -7.89 3.28 -21.21
N PRO A 29 -9.01 2.56 -21.01
CA PRO A 29 -10.24 3.14 -20.47
C PRO A 29 -10.04 3.84 -19.12
N ILE A 30 -9.06 3.37 -18.33
CA ILE A 30 -8.66 3.97 -17.04
C ILE A 30 -8.05 5.35 -17.27
N MET A 31 -7.11 5.50 -18.20
CA MET A 31 -6.46 6.78 -18.48
C MET A 31 -7.44 7.79 -19.09
N VAL A 32 -8.32 7.35 -20.00
CA VAL A 32 -9.38 8.22 -20.56
C VAL A 32 -10.31 8.73 -19.45
N SER A 33 -10.71 7.85 -18.52
CA SER A 33 -11.57 8.25 -17.39
C SER A 33 -10.83 9.22 -16.46
N PHE A 34 -9.54 8.99 -16.21
CA PHE A 34 -8.72 9.85 -15.37
C PHE A 34 -8.54 11.25 -15.97
N GLU A 35 -8.29 11.37 -17.27
CA GLU A 35 -8.23 12.65 -17.97
C GLU A 35 -9.56 13.42 -17.89
N SER A 36 -10.70 12.71 -17.97
CA SER A 36 -12.01 13.32 -17.77
C SER A 36 -12.21 13.89 -16.37
N VAL A 37 -11.68 13.22 -15.33
CA VAL A 37 -11.68 13.74 -13.96
C VAL A 37 -10.83 15.00 -13.85
N ILE A 38 -9.64 15.04 -14.46
CA ILE A 38 -8.79 16.23 -14.46
C ILE A 38 -9.52 17.44 -15.07
N GLU A 39 -10.22 17.23 -16.20
CA GLU A 39 -11.00 18.29 -16.84
C GLU A 39 -12.16 18.76 -15.95
N THR A 40 -12.79 17.84 -15.22
CA THR A 40 -13.83 18.18 -14.24
C THR A 40 -13.27 19.07 -13.12
N LEU A 41 -12.06 18.77 -12.61
CA LEU A 41 -11.39 19.60 -11.60
C LEU A 41 -11.08 21.01 -12.12
N ARG A 42 -10.59 21.12 -13.36
CA ARG A 42 -10.31 22.43 -13.99
C ARG A 42 -11.58 23.26 -14.13
N ARG A 43 -12.69 22.67 -14.59
CA ARG A 43 -13.99 23.36 -14.72
C ARG A 43 -14.56 23.82 -13.39
N ALA A 44 -14.27 23.10 -12.31
CA ALA A 44 -14.64 23.49 -10.96
C ALA A 44 -13.76 24.61 -10.38
N GLY A 45 -12.72 25.08 -11.08
CA GLY A 45 -11.86 26.19 -10.65
C GLY A 45 -10.49 25.78 -10.08
N ALA A 46 -10.17 24.48 -10.07
CA ALA A 46 -8.85 24.03 -9.62
C ALA A 46 -7.77 24.34 -10.66
N LYS A 47 -6.58 24.72 -10.18
CA LYS A 47 -5.37 24.78 -11.00
C LYS A 47 -4.72 23.40 -11.03
N VAL A 48 -4.81 22.71 -12.16
CA VAL A 48 -4.09 21.43 -12.37
C VAL A 48 -2.75 21.70 -13.05
N VAL A 49 -1.66 21.20 -12.47
CA VAL A 49 -0.29 21.35 -12.96
C VAL A 49 0.21 20.00 -13.47
N ASP A 50 0.57 19.93 -14.75
CA ASP A 50 1.02 18.70 -15.40
C ASP A 50 2.54 18.43 -15.21
N SER A 51 3.33 19.45 -14.90
CA SER A 51 4.79 19.33 -14.71
C SER A 51 5.17 18.99 -13.27
N THR A 52 4.56 17.94 -12.70
CA THR A 52 4.78 17.53 -11.30
C THR A 52 5.24 16.08 -11.19
N ASP A 53 6.06 15.65 -12.14
CA ASP A 53 6.67 14.32 -12.13
C ASP A 53 7.50 14.10 -10.85
N PHE A 54 7.40 12.91 -10.27
CA PHE A 54 8.21 12.55 -9.11
C PHE A 54 9.62 12.15 -9.56
N PRO A 55 10.69 12.77 -9.04
CA PRO A 55 12.07 12.44 -9.44
C PRO A 55 12.40 10.95 -9.32
N GLU A 56 11.86 10.28 -8.29
CA GLU A 56 12.13 8.87 -7.98
C GLU A 56 11.07 7.89 -8.52
N ALA A 57 10.21 8.31 -9.44
CA ALA A 57 9.17 7.42 -9.98
C ALA A 57 9.78 6.16 -10.64
N ASP A 58 10.87 6.33 -11.40
CA ASP A 58 11.53 5.23 -12.09
C ASP A 58 12.27 4.28 -11.13
N GLY A 59 12.97 4.82 -10.12
CA GLY A 59 13.61 4.02 -9.08
C GLY A 59 12.58 3.17 -8.33
N SER A 60 11.46 3.79 -7.94
CA SER A 60 10.35 3.10 -7.30
C SER A 60 9.76 1.99 -8.18
N LYS A 61 9.56 2.23 -9.48
CA LYS A 61 9.04 1.21 -10.41
C LYS A 61 10.01 0.04 -10.64
N LYS A 62 11.32 0.32 -10.65
CA LYS A 62 12.37 -0.68 -10.88
C LYS A 62 12.73 -1.49 -9.63
N LEU A 63 12.39 -0.98 -8.45
CA LEU A 63 12.68 -1.65 -7.19
C LEU A 63 12.03 -3.04 -7.16
N ASN A 64 12.87 -4.06 -7.00
CA ASN A 64 12.48 -5.46 -7.05
C ASN A 64 11.39 -5.76 -6.00
N HIS A 65 10.28 -6.35 -6.44
CA HIS A 65 9.18 -6.77 -5.57
C HIS A 65 9.63 -7.70 -4.43
N GLN A 66 10.69 -8.48 -4.63
CA GLN A 66 11.28 -9.34 -3.61
C GLN A 66 11.98 -8.52 -2.52
N VAL A 67 12.71 -7.46 -2.89
CA VAL A 67 13.38 -6.54 -1.94
C VAL A 67 12.33 -5.92 -1.01
N ARG A 68 11.30 -5.26 -1.58
CA ARG A 68 10.18 -4.69 -0.82
C ARG A 68 9.44 -5.74 0.00
N GLY A 69 9.30 -6.94 -0.55
CA GLY A 69 8.64 -8.07 0.09
C GLY A 69 9.32 -8.50 1.37
N ILE A 70 10.64 -8.68 1.32
CA ILE A 70 11.45 -9.11 2.46
C ILE A 70 11.47 -8.02 3.52
N VAL A 71 11.79 -6.76 3.17
CA VAL A 71 11.86 -5.68 4.17
C VAL A 71 10.52 -5.54 4.88
N ARG A 72 9.42 -5.40 4.13
CA ARG A 72 8.08 -5.25 4.70
C ARG A 72 7.67 -6.42 5.56
N SER A 73 7.93 -7.66 5.13
CA SER A 73 7.50 -8.84 5.88
C SER A 73 8.30 -9.01 7.17
N SER A 74 9.61 -8.73 7.15
CA SER A 74 10.47 -8.75 8.33
C SER A 74 10.04 -7.69 9.36
N GLU A 75 9.84 -6.45 8.92
CA GLU A 75 9.38 -5.37 9.81
C GLU A 75 7.98 -5.64 10.36
N PHE A 76 7.07 -6.10 9.49
CA PHE A 76 5.72 -6.48 9.90
C PHE A 76 5.75 -7.57 10.98
N LYS A 77 6.58 -8.60 10.83
CA LYS A 77 6.76 -9.67 11.83
C LYS A 77 7.24 -9.11 13.18
N ARG A 78 8.27 -8.27 13.17
CA ARG A 78 8.81 -7.60 14.37
C ARG A 78 7.75 -6.74 15.06
N ASP A 79 7.08 -5.87 14.30
CA ASP A 79 6.19 -4.86 14.85
C ASP A 79 4.85 -5.46 15.29
N THR A 80 4.41 -6.56 14.68
CA THR A 80 3.26 -7.35 15.16
C THR A 80 3.52 -7.89 16.57
N ILE A 81 4.71 -8.47 16.82
CA ILE A 81 5.05 -8.98 18.17
C ILE A 81 5.04 -7.82 19.18
N ARG A 82 5.61 -6.66 18.83
CA ARG A 82 5.60 -5.47 19.70
C ARG A 82 4.18 -5.01 20.01
N TYR A 83 3.32 -4.95 19.00
CA TYR A 83 1.92 -4.58 19.15
C TYR A 83 1.17 -5.55 20.07
N LEU A 84 1.29 -6.86 19.82
CA LEU A 84 0.60 -7.90 20.60
C LEU A 84 1.01 -7.88 22.09
N ARG A 85 2.29 -7.59 22.38
CA ARG A 85 2.80 -7.44 23.75
C ARG A 85 2.28 -6.20 24.48
N ALA A 86 1.85 -5.18 23.73
CA ALA A 86 1.32 -3.93 24.29
C ALA A 86 -0.19 -3.99 24.55
N LEU A 87 -0.87 -5.07 24.15
CA LEU A 87 -2.30 -5.24 24.40
C LEU A 87 -2.57 -5.45 25.88
N ASP A 88 -3.48 -4.65 26.44
CA ASP A 88 -3.98 -4.83 27.81
C ASP A 88 -4.69 -6.18 27.97
N THR A 89 -5.46 -6.57 26.95
CA THR A 89 -6.15 -7.86 26.89
C THR A 89 -5.81 -8.60 25.60
N ASN A 90 -5.35 -9.85 25.74
CA ASN A 90 -5.09 -10.75 24.62
C ASN A 90 -5.78 -12.10 24.86
N PRO A 91 -7.11 -12.18 24.64
CA PRO A 91 -7.92 -13.32 25.08
C PRO A 91 -7.58 -14.63 24.37
N ASN A 92 -7.00 -14.54 23.17
CA ASN A 92 -6.59 -15.70 22.37
C ASN A 92 -5.09 -16.03 22.54
N ASN A 93 -4.39 -15.31 23.44
CA ASN A 93 -2.96 -15.47 23.70
C ASN A 93 -2.10 -15.50 22.42
N ILE A 94 -2.40 -14.62 21.46
CA ILE A 94 -1.67 -14.50 20.19
C ILE A 94 -0.37 -13.72 20.43
N GLN A 95 0.79 -14.31 20.17
CA GLN A 95 2.09 -13.71 20.51
C GLN A 95 3.01 -13.49 19.30
N SER A 96 2.62 -13.98 18.13
CA SER A 96 3.44 -13.96 16.92
C SER A 96 2.61 -13.80 15.65
N ALA A 97 3.29 -13.56 14.52
CA ALA A 97 2.65 -13.59 13.20
C ALA A 97 2.16 -15.02 12.86
N GLU A 98 2.90 -16.04 13.31
CA GLU A 98 2.56 -17.45 13.17
C GLU A 98 1.26 -17.78 13.92
N ASP A 99 1.07 -17.28 15.14
CA ASP A 99 -0.17 -17.47 15.90
C ASP A 99 -1.36 -16.81 15.19
N ILE A 100 -1.17 -15.64 14.57
CA ILE A 100 -2.22 -14.98 13.78
C ILE A 100 -2.58 -15.84 12.55
N ILE A 101 -1.59 -16.42 11.86
CA ILE A 101 -1.82 -17.32 10.73
C ILE A 101 -2.64 -18.52 11.18
N GLU A 102 -2.26 -19.15 12.30
CA GLU A 102 -2.96 -20.31 12.83
C GLU A 102 -4.38 -19.96 13.28
N PHE A 103 -4.55 -18.88 14.03
CA PHE A 103 -5.85 -18.39 14.45
C PHE A 103 -6.76 -18.12 13.24
N THR A 104 -6.25 -17.41 12.23
CA THR A 104 -7.03 -17.10 11.02
C THR A 104 -7.50 -18.37 10.31
N LYS A 105 -6.64 -19.40 10.22
CA LYS A 105 -6.97 -20.68 9.56
C LYS A 105 -7.96 -21.52 10.34
N THR A 106 -7.96 -21.42 11.66
CA THR A 106 -8.75 -22.29 12.56
C THR A 106 -10.05 -21.64 13.03
N SER A 107 -10.11 -20.30 13.07
CA SER A 107 -11.27 -19.52 13.47
C SER A 107 -12.35 -19.54 12.38
N PRO A 108 -13.55 -20.11 12.64
CA PRO A 108 -14.65 -20.09 11.68
C PRO A 108 -15.12 -18.66 11.33
N ALA A 109 -14.94 -17.72 12.25
CA ALA A 109 -15.34 -16.33 12.08
C ALA A 109 -14.53 -15.60 10.98
N ASP A 110 -13.28 -16.00 10.79
CA ASP A 110 -12.38 -15.37 9.82
C ASP A 110 -12.63 -15.81 8.38
N LYS A 111 -13.44 -16.86 8.16
CA LYS A 111 -13.81 -17.37 6.83
C LYS A 111 -12.59 -17.56 5.93
N TYR A 112 -11.52 -18.14 6.47
CA TYR A 112 -10.23 -18.29 5.78
C TYR A 112 -10.33 -18.89 4.38
N ARG A 113 -11.25 -19.84 4.14
CA ARG A 113 -11.46 -20.45 2.82
C ARG A 113 -11.86 -19.45 1.74
N ASP A 114 -12.39 -18.29 2.13
CA ASP A 114 -12.84 -17.21 1.25
C ASP A 114 -11.91 -15.98 1.28
N ARG A 115 -10.79 -16.03 2.02
CA ARG A 115 -9.88 -14.89 2.21
C ARG A 115 -8.43 -15.25 1.92
N ASP A 116 -7.77 -14.42 1.10
CA ASP A 116 -6.36 -14.60 0.78
C ASP A 116 -5.45 -14.06 1.90
N ILE A 117 -4.62 -14.93 2.48
CA ILE A 117 -3.57 -14.57 3.44
C ILE A 117 -2.16 -14.72 2.84
N GLY A 118 -2.02 -14.89 1.53
CA GLY A 118 -0.77 -15.23 0.86
C GLY A 118 0.36 -14.25 1.16
N LYS A 119 0.07 -12.94 1.26
CA LYS A 119 1.05 -11.93 1.70
C LYS A 119 1.45 -12.07 3.15
N PHE A 120 0.55 -12.54 4.00
CA PHE A 120 0.81 -12.78 5.41
C PHE A 120 1.71 -14.00 5.60
N LEU A 121 1.55 -15.04 4.78
CA LEU A 121 2.41 -16.22 4.79
C LEU A 121 3.88 -15.91 4.44
N TRP A 122 4.17 -14.75 3.86
CA TRP A 122 5.55 -14.35 3.56
C TRP A 122 6.39 -14.14 4.84
N THR A 123 5.76 -13.89 6.00
CA THR A 123 6.47 -13.81 7.29
C THR A 123 7.08 -15.14 7.73
N GLN A 124 6.68 -16.26 7.10
CA GLN A 124 7.18 -17.61 7.37
C GLN A 124 8.35 -18.01 6.47
N ALA A 125 8.73 -17.18 5.48
CA ALA A 125 9.82 -17.51 4.57
C ALA A 125 11.20 -17.42 5.25
N GLU A 126 12.15 -18.21 4.77
CA GLU A 126 13.53 -18.18 5.27
C GLU A 126 14.16 -16.79 5.14
N ASP A 127 14.90 -16.41 6.17
CA ASP A 127 15.58 -15.12 6.34
C ASP A 127 14.66 -13.88 6.35
N VAL A 128 13.33 -14.06 6.48
CA VAL A 128 12.38 -12.97 6.76
C VAL A 128 12.37 -12.69 8.26
N ASP A 129 13.45 -12.04 8.69
CA ASP A 129 13.65 -11.54 10.05
C ASP A 129 14.45 -10.24 9.95
N VAL A 130 14.22 -9.28 10.86
CA VAL A 130 14.96 -8.01 10.89
C VAL A 130 16.42 -8.18 11.31
N ASP A 131 16.74 -9.31 11.96
CA ASP A 131 18.09 -9.63 12.40
C ASP A 131 18.89 -10.40 11.34
N SER A 132 18.30 -10.73 10.18
CA SER A 132 18.97 -11.51 9.13
C SER A 132 19.92 -10.69 8.25
N ASP A 133 20.98 -11.31 7.74
CA ASP A 133 21.89 -10.72 6.76
C ASP A 133 21.13 -10.27 5.51
N LYS A 134 20.22 -11.12 5.04
CA LYS A 134 19.37 -10.86 3.89
C LYS A 134 18.54 -9.59 4.09
N TYR A 135 17.90 -9.41 5.23
CA TYR A 135 17.15 -8.20 5.52
C TYR A 135 18.04 -6.95 5.46
N ARG A 136 19.23 -7.00 6.09
CA ARG A 136 20.17 -5.87 6.06
C ARG A 136 20.60 -5.51 4.64
N ASP A 137 20.80 -6.50 3.78
CA ASP A 137 21.14 -6.26 2.37
C ASP A 137 19.94 -5.76 1.55
N MET A 138 18.74 -6.26 1.82
CA MET A 138 17.52 -5.77 1.17
C MET A 138 17.20 -4.32 1.56
N VAL A 139 17.41 -3.92 2.81
CA VAL A 139 17.22 -2.52 3.25
C VAL A 139 18.15 -1.58 2.50
N LYS A 140 19.42 -1.96 2.30
CA LYS A 140 20.35 -1.16 1.48
C LYS A 140 19.86 -1.02 0.05
N GLN A 141 19.29 -2.07 -0.53
CA GLN A 141 18.75 -2.05 -1.89
C GLN A 141 17.42 -1.27 -2.00
N GLU A 142 16.61 -1.22 -0.94
CA GLU A 142 15.36 -0.45 -0.92
C GLU A 142 15.59 1.06 -0.86
N GLN A 143 16.74 1.48 -0.34
CA GLN A 143 17.15 2.88 -0.21
C GLN A 143 17.87 3.44 -1.44
N LEU A 144 18.12 2.61 -2.46
CA LEU A 144 18.70 2.99 -3.75
C LEU A 144 17.62 3.32 -4.77
#